data_AF-G9YM35-F1
#
_entry.id   AF-G9YM35-F1
#
_cell.length_a   1.000
_cell.length_b   1.000
_cell.length_c   1.000
_cell.angle_alpha   90.00
_cell.angle_beta   90.00
_cell.angle_gamma   90.00
#
_symmetry.space_group_name_H-M   'P 1'
#
loop_
_entity.id
_entity.type
_entity.pdbx_description
1 polymer ?
#
loop_
_entity_poly.entity_id
_entity_poly.type
_entity_poly.pdbx_seq_one_letter_code
_entity_poly.pdbx_strand_id
1 'polypeptide(L)'
;MSLLGLGQELNIAERKVLHMPCIIIRTNVEIPSDRAKELKTALAVSWEKVPTKRERWLMIVMEDKQQMFFSGRDTPAAFVNFKIHGDYDIGPKNCEMLSEEFMNDLSQVLGIQKERIFVAHDVCPSWGWVDDPDPRAYGPAPV
;
A
#
# COMPACT_ATOMS: atom_id res chain seq x y z
N MET A 1 25.50 -34.33 -13.75
CA MET A 1 24.68 -33.09 -13.62
C MET A 1 25.53 -32.08 -12.88
N SER A 2 25.83 -30.94 -13.51
CA SER A 2 26.74 -29.93 -12.96
C SER A 2 26.10 -29.21 -11.78
N LEU A 3 26.85 -29.01 -10.68
CA LEU A 3 26.44 -28.16 -9.55
C LEU A 3 26.11 -26.71 -9.98
N LEU A 4 26.59 -26.28 -11.15
CA LEU A 4 26.25 -24.97 -11.72
C LEU A 4 24.79 -24.85 -12.18
N GLY A 5 24.12 -25.96 -12.53
CA GLY A 5 22.71 -25.94 -12.96
C GLY A 5 21.73 -25.74 -11.80
N LEU A 6 22.01 -26.40 -10.66
CA LEU A 6 21.20 -26.29 -9.45
C LEU A 6 21.27 -24.89 -8.82
N GLY A 7 22.42 -24.20 -8.92
CA GLY A 7 22.58 -22.84 -8.40
C GLY A 7 21.83 -21.77 -9.21
N GLN A 8 21.61 -21.98 -10.51
CA GLN A 8 20.81 -21.09 -11.35
C GLN A 8 19.31 -21.34 -11.20
N GLU A 9 18.88 -22.60 -11.05
CA GLU A 9 17.47 -22.95 -10.84
C GLU A 9 16.96 -22.55 -9.44
N LEU A 10 17.79 -22.69 -8.40
CA LEU A 10 17.45 -22.22 -7.04
C LEU A 10 17.29 -20.68 -6.97
N ASN A 11 17.98 -19.94 -7.83
CA ASN A 11 17.90 -18.48 -7.90
C ASN A 11 16.67 -17.97 -8.67
N ILE A 12 15.96 -18.84 -9.39
CA ILE A 12 14.71 -18.51 -10.09
C ILE A 12 13.50 -18.73 -9.16
N ALA A 13 13.55 -19.75 -8.29
CA ALA A 13 12.50 -20.03 -7.30
C ALA A 13 12.44 -18.96 -6.17
N GLU A 14 13.55 -18.25 -5.92
CA GLU A 14 13.64 -17.15 -4.95
C GLU A 14 13.64 -15.75 -5.59
N ARG A 15 13.22 -15.62 -6.85
CA ARG A 15 12.67 -14.32 -7.31
C ARG A 15 11.35 -14.10 -6.59
N LYS A 16 11.44 -13.80 -5.28
CA LYS A 16 10.43 -13.10 -4.50
C LYS A 16 10.01 -11.97 -5.39
N VAL A 17 8.81 -12.05 -5.96
CA VAL A 17 8.39 -11.02 -6.90
C VAL A 17 8.09 -9.79 -6.05
N LEU A 18 9.11 -8.96 -5.95
CA LEU A 18 9.07 -7.68 -5.29
C LEU A 18 8.19 -6.84 -6.19
N HIS A 19 6.95 -6.67 -5.78
CA HIS A 19 6.05 -5.73 -6.41
C HIS A 19 6.04 -4.50 -5.52
N MET A 20 6.21 -3.32 -6.10
CA MET A 20 6.04 -2.06 -5.38
C MET A 20 4.56 -1.67 -5.39
N PRO A 21 3.71 -2.11 -4.44
CA PRO A 21 2.34 -1.63 -4.41
C PRO A 21 2.28 -0.12 -4.13
N CYS A 22 1.17 0.48 -4.53
CA CYS A 22 0.88 1.88 -4.26
C CYS A 22 -0.47 2.01 -3.56
N ILE A 23 -0.51 2.64 -2.39
CA ILE A 23 -1.74 3.06 -1.73
C ILE A 23 -1.95 4.54 -2.04
N ILE A 24 -3.03 4.86 -2.73
CA ILE A 24 -3.43 6.25 -2.99
C ILE A 24 -4.64 6.55 -2.13
N ILE A 25 -4.53 7.57 -1.28
CA ILE A 25 -5.60 8.04 -0.41
C ILE A 25 -6.08 9.37 -0.96
N ARG A 26 -7.38 9.48 -1.21
CA ARG A 26 -8.07 10.72 -1.53
C ARG A 26 -9.07 11.02 -0.44
N THR A 27 -9.10 12.23 0.09
CA THR A 27 -10.07 12.63 1.11
C THR A 27 -10.42 14.11 0.99
N ASN A 28 -11.61 14.48 1.44
CA ASN A 28 -12.03 15.87 1.60
C ASN A 28 -11.57 16.51 2.93
N VAL A 29 -10.99 15.73 3.84
CA VAL A 29 -10.41 16.22 5.09
C VAL A 29 -8.99 16.70 4.82
N GLU A 30 -8.52 17.71 5.56
CA GLU A 30 -7.11 18.09 5.56
C GLU A 30 -6.26 17.03 6.27
N ILE A 31 -5.07 16.74 5.75
CA ILE A 31 -4.13 15.82 6.39
C ILE A 31 -2.88 16.63 6.81
N PRO A 32 -2.83 17.10 8.08
CA PRO A 32 -1.64 17.74 8.62
C PRO A 32 -0.40 16.83 8.60
N SER A 33 0.81 17.41 8.61
CA SER A 33 2.05 16.64 8.43
C SER A 33 2.30 15.59 9.52
N ASP A 34 1.90 15.83 10.77
CA ASP A 34 1.98 14.87 11.86
C ASP A 34 1.03 13.69 11.63
N ARG A 35 -0.22 13.97 11.23
CA ARG A 35 -1.21 12.94 10.87
C ARG A 35 -0.82 12.16 9.62
N ALA A 36 -0.19 12.80 8.63
CA ALA A 36 0.35 12.11 7.47
C ALA A 36 1.43 11.09 7.86
N LYS A 37 2.33 11.45 8.79
CA LYS A 37 3.36 10.53 9.30
C LYS A 37 2.76 9.39 10.12
N GLU A 38 1.78 9.69 10.96
CA GLU A 38 1.02 8.71 11.74
C GLU A 38 0.31 7.71 10.82
N LEU A 39 -0.45 8.20 9.85
CA LEU A 39 -1.18 7.38 8.89
C LEU A 39 -0.24 6.53 8.00
N LYS A 40 0.86 7.12 7.52
CA LYS A 40 1.90 6.40 6.77
C LYS A 40 2.43 5.20 7.58
N THR A 41 2.68 5.42 8.88
CA THR A 41 3.20 4.38 9.78
C THR A 41 2.15 3.29 10.02
N ALA A 42 0.89 3.66 10.26
CA ALA A 42 -0.21 2.71 10.44
C ALA A 42 -0.41 1.82 9.19
N LEU A 43 -0.49 2.43 8.01
CA LEU A 43 -0.65 1.71 6.73
C LEU A 43 0.53 0.77 6.43
N ALA A 44 1.75 1.18 6.76
CA ALA A 44 2.93 0.33 6.63
C ALA A 44 2.84 -0.90 7.53
N VAL A 45 2.44 -0.73 8.80
CA VAL A 45 2.23 -1.84 9.74
C VAL A 45 1.12 -2.78 9.24
N SER A 46 0.01 -2.23 8.74
CA SER A 46 -1.08 -3.00 8.15
C SER A 46 -0.63 -3.80 6.92
N TRP A 47 0.19 -3.20 6.06
CA TRP A 47 0.79 -3.89 4.91
C TRP A 47 1.70 -5.06 5.31
N GLU A 48 2.48 -4.90 6.38
CA GLU A 48 3.40 -5.92 6.87
C GLU A 48 2.71 -7.12 7.53
N LYS A 49 1.39 -7.05 7.78
CA LYS A 49 0.58 -8.22 8.18
C LYS A 49 0.51 -9.27 7.08
N VAL A 50 0.71 -8.89 5.82
CA VAL A 50 0.79 -9.86 4.71
C VAL A 50 2.16 -10.55 4.73
N PRO A 51 2.23 -11.89 4.82
CA PRO A 51 3.49 -12.61 4.82
C PRO A 51 4.37 -12.21 3.64
N THR A 52 5.68 -12.09 3.89
CA THR A 52 6.72 -11.74 2.90
C THR A 52 6.72 -10.29 2.38
N LYS A 53 5.70 -9.48 2.67
CA LYS A 53 5.63 -8.08 2.25
C LYS A 53 6.26 -7.16 3.32
N ARG A 54 6.83 -6.03 2.87
CA ARG A 54 7.63 -5.09 3.69
C ARG A 54 7.37 -3.66 3.25
N GLU A 55 7.49 -2.70 4.17
CA GLU A 55 7.32 -1.28 3.86
C GLU A 55 8.30 -0.76 2.80
N ARG A 56 9.52 -1.31 2.72
CA ARG A 56 10.54 -0.86 1.75
C ARG A 56 10.08 -0.88 0.27
N TRP A 57 8.96 -1.56 -0.01
CA TRP A 57 8.36 -1.67 -1.33
C TRP A 57 7.01 -0.96 -1.44
N LEU A 58 6.60 -0.15 -0.48
CA LEU A 58 5.29 0.48 -0.45
C LEU A 58 5.41 1.97 -0.81
N MET A 59 4.69 2.40 -1.83
CA MET A 59 4.44 3.81 -2.09
C MET A 59 3.11 4.22 -1.47
N ILE A 60 3.08 5.34 -0.74
CA ILE A 60 1.84 5.93 -0.22
C ILE A 60 1.70 7.35 -0.77
N VAL A 61 0.55 7.63 -1.36
CA VAL A 61 0.18 8.95 -1.88
C VAL A 61 -1.02 9.43 -1.09
N MET A 62 -0.95 10.67 -0.59
CA MET A 62 -2.05 11.30 0.15
C MET A 62 -2.46 12.58 -0.58
N GLU A 63 -3.70 12.61 -1.05
CA GLU A 63 -4.36 13.73 -1.71
C GLU A 63 -5.48 14.22 -0.78
N ASP A 64 -5.22 15.29 -0.03
CA ASP A 64 -6.15 15.86 0.94
C ASP A 64 -6.98 17.00 0.32
N LYS A 65 -8.01 17.49 1.03
CA LYS A 65 -8.87 18.62 0.60
C LYS A 65 -9.50 18.45 -0.79
N GLN A 66 -9.78 17.22 -1.19
CA GLN A 66 -10.42 16.91 -2.46
C GLN A 66 -11.91 17.28 -2.43
N GLN A 67 -12.47 17.71 -3.56
CA GLN A 67 -13.92 17.84 -3.69
C GLN A 67 -14.54 16.44 -3.78
N MET A 68 -15.19 15.99 -2.71
CA MET A 68 -15.70 14.64 -2.57
C MET A 68 -17.12 14.64 -2.01
N PHE A 69 -17.99 13.82 -2.61
CA PHE A 69 -19.34 13.55 -2.12
C PHE A 69 -19.52 12.04 -2.00
N PHE A 70 -19.93 11.58 -0.81
CA PHE A 70 -20.24 10.17 -0.57
C PHE A 70 -21.67 10.04 -0.04
N SER A 71 -22.48 9.25 -0.76
CA SER A 71 -23.94 9.19 -0.55
C SER A 71 -24.62 10.57 -0.65
N GLY A 72 -24.17 11.41 -1.60
CA GLY A 72 -24.73 12.73 -1.85
C GLY A 72 -24.37 13.81 -0.81
N ARG A 73 -23.45 13.52 0.12
CA ARG A 73 -23.02 14.44 1.18
C ARG A 73 -21.51 14.65 1.13
N ASP A 74 -21.08 15.86 1.41
CA ASP A 74 -19.69 16.31 1.50
C ASP A 74 -19.09 16.16 2.91
N THR A 75 -19.78 15.47 3.83
CA THR A 75 -19.22 15.13 5.14
C THR A 75 -17.96 14.26 5.00
N PRO A 76 -17.04 14.26 5.98
CA PRO A 76 -15.77 13.54 5.91
C PRO A 76 -15.87 12.15 5.28
N ALA A 77 -15.05 11.91 4.26
CA ALA A 77 -15.02 10.66 3.51
C ALA A 77 -13.61 10.43 2.94
N ALA A 78 -13.29 9.18 2.66
CA ALA A 78 -12.03 8.81 2.02
C ALA A 78 -12.21 7.72 0.98
N PHE A 79 -11.38 7.79 -0.05
CA PHE A 79 -11.23 6.77 -1.08
C PHE A 79 -9.79 6.28 -1.06
N VAL A 80 -9.61 4.98 -0.84
CA VAL A 80 -8.32 4.30 -0.84
C VAL A 80 -8.24 3.45 -2.09
N ASN A 81 -7.29 3.75 -2.96
CA ASN A 81 -6.97 2.96 -4.14
C ASN A 81 -5.70 2.18 -3.86
N PHE A 82 -5.83 0.87 -3.67
CA PHE A 82 -4.69 -0.01 -3.50
C PHE A 82 -4.32 -0.66 -4.83
N LYS A 83 -3.20 -0.21 -5.42
CA LYS A 83 -2.69 -0.69 -6.69
C LYS A 83 -1.66 -1.77 -6.49
N ILE A 84 -1.85 -2.89 -7.17
CA ILE A 84 -1.03 -4.09 -7.07
C ILE A 84 -0.64 -4.53 -8.48
N HIS A 85 0.60 -4.99 -8.64
CA HIS A 85 1.07 -5.53 -9.90
C HIS A 85 0.70 -7.01 -10.06
N GLY A 86 0.23 -7.38 -11.25
CA GLY A 86 -0.03 -8.77 -11.64
C GLY A 86 -1.24 -9.43 -10.98
N ASP A 87 -1.36 -10.74 -11.14
CA ASP A 87 -2.51 -11.53 -10.69
C ASP A 87 -2.50 -11.70 -9.16
N TYR A 88 -3.37 -10.96 -8.43
CA TYR A 88 -3.73 -11.15 -7.01
C TYR A 88 -2.74 -11.94 -6.14
N ASP A 89 -1.47 -11.51 -6.12
CA ASP A 89 -0.38 -12.24 -5.45
C ASP A 89 -0.55 -12.27 -3.92
N ILE A 90 -1.45 -11.44 -3.39
CA ILE A 90 -1.87 -11.42 -1.99
C ILE A 90 -3.10 -12.31 -1.72
N GLY A 91 -3.88 -12.68 -2.73
CA GLY A 91 -5.11 -13.46 -2.58
C GLY A 91 -6.28 -12.71 -1.93
N PRO A 92 -7.52 -13.15 -2.18
CA PRO A 92 -8.74 -12.41 -1.79
C PRO A 92 -8.87 -12.21 -0.28
N LYS A 93 -8.45 -13.19 0.54
CA LYS A 93 -8.50 -13.09 2.01
C LYS A 93 -7.61 -11.97 2.56
N ASN A 94 -6.41 -11.80 2.00
CA ASN A 94 -5.53 -10.72 2.44
C ASN A 94 -6.00 -9.36 1.89
N CYS A 95 -6.62 -9.32 0.70
CA CYS A 95 -7.27 -8.09 0.21
C CYS A 95 -8.36 -7.62 1.17
N GLU A 96 -9.25 -8.53 1.60
CA GLU A 96 -10.33 -8.22 2.54
C GLU A 96 -9.79 -7.76 3.88
N MET A 97 -8.81 -8.48 4.43
CA MET A 97 -8.11 -8.08 5.66
C MET A 97 -7.47 -6.70 5.50
N LEU A 98 -6.73 -6.43 4.42
CA LEU A 98 -6.09 -5.14 4.20
C LEU A 98 -7.10 -4.00 4.03
N SER A 99 -8.22 -4.23 3.34
CA SER A 99 -9.31 -3.24 3.27
C SER A 99 -9.79 -2.86 4.66
N GLU A 100 -10.04 -3.86 5.50
CA GLU A 100 -10.52 -3.67 6.87
C GLU A 100 -9.50 -2.89 7.72
N GLU A 101 -8.23 -3.24 7.63
CA GLU A 101 -7.13 -2.57 8.32
C GLU A 101 -6.97 -1.12 7.84
N PHE A 102 -6.95 -0.87 6.54
CA PHE A 102 -6.85 0.49 6.00
C PHE A 102 -8.03 1.37 6.40
N MET A 103 -9.25 0.82 6.40
CA MET A 103 -10.43 1.53 6.89
C MET A 103 -10.29 1.89 8.38
N ASN A 104 -9.74 0.98 9.20
CA ASN A 104 -9.49 1.25 10.61
C ASN A 104 -8.41 2.32 10.80
N ASP A 105 -7.30 2.24 10.06
CA ASP A 105 -6.18 3.20 10.13
C ASP A 105 -6.66 4.62 9.81
N LEU A 106 -7.39 4.80 8.71
CA LEU A 106 -7.93 6.11 8.32
C LEU A 106 -8.97 6.62 9.33
N SER A 107 -9.82 5.73 9.85
CA SER A 107 -10.82 6.10 10.86
C SER A 107 -10.17 6.61 12.15
N GLN A 108 -9.16 5.90 12.65
CA GLN A 108 -8.46 6.25 13.88
C GLN A 108 -7.63 7.53 13.73
N VAL A 109 -6.87 7.66 12.64
CA VAL A 109 -5.92 8.77 12.48
C VAL A 109 -6.60 10.06 12.02
N LEU A 110 -7.57 9.95 11.09
CA LEU A 110 -8.22 11.11 10.47
C LEU A 110 -9.63 11.40 11.01
N GLY A 111 -10.18 10.53 11.87
CA GLY A 111 -11.53 10.69 12.43
C GLY A 111 -12.66 10.53 11.42
N ILE A 112 -12.41 9.87 10.28
CA ILE A 112 -13.41 9.62 9.24
C ILE A 112 -14.23 8.39 9.65
N GLN A 113 -15.56 8.50 9.61
CA GLN A 113 -16.42 7.36 9.87
C GLN A 113 -16.10 6.22 8.91
N LYS A 114 -15.93 5.01 9.45
CA LYS A 114 -15.49 3.85 8.69
C LYS A 114 -16.39 3.53 7.50
N GLU A 115 -17.69 3.70 7.68
CA GLU A 115 -18.74 3.49 6.67
C GLU A 115 -18.67 4.49 5.50
N ARG A 116 -17.83 5.53 5.64
CA ARG A 116 -17.55 6.55 4.61
C ARG A 116 -16.14 6.44 4.04
N ILE A 117 -15.48 5.31 4.28
CA ILE A 117 -14.19 4.97 3.70
C ILE A 117 -14.43 3.87 2.68
N PHE A 118 -14.04 4.11 1.44
CA PHE A 118 -14.15 3.14 0.35
C PHE A 118 -12.77 2.66 -0.06
N VAL A 119 -12.56 1.34 -0.14
CA VAL A 119 -11.28 0.74 -0.57
C VAL A 119 -11.49 0.00 -1.90
N ALA A 120 -10.74 0.40 -2.92
CA ALA A 120 -10.66 -0.27 -4.21
C ALA A 120 -9.31 -0.99 -4.36
N HIS A 121 -9.33 -2.22 -4.87
CA HIS A 121 -8.12 -2.97 -5.23
C HIS A 121 -8.00 -2.98 -6.76
N ASP A 122 -6.97 -2.32 -7.28
CA ASP A 122 -6.68 -2.25 -8.71
C ASP A 122 -5.50 -3.16 -9.05
N VAL A 123 -5.77 -4.15 -9.91
CA VAL A 123 -4.71 -4.95 -10.52
C VAL A 123 -4.20 -4.25 -11.77
N CYS A 124 -2.91 -3.91 -11.78
CA CYS A 124 -2.25 -3.28 -12.90
C CYS A 124 -1.42 -4.34 -13.67
N PRO A 125 -1.76 -4.62 -14.95
CA PRO A 125 -1.07 -5.64 -15.75
C PRO A 125 0.32 -5.22 -16.20
N SER A 126 0.59 -3.91 -16.22
CA SER A 126 1.89 -3.33 -16.52
C SER A 126 2.30 -2.42 -15.37
N TRP A 127 3.51 -2.61 -14.85
CA TRP A 127 4.07 -1.81 -13.77
C TRP A 127 5.54 -1.52 -14.04
N GLY A 128 5.98 -0.29 -13.73
CA GLY A 128 7.36 0.14 -13.94
C GLY A 128 7.96 0.63 -12.63
N TRP A 129 9.05 0.00 -12.20
CA TRP A 129 9.83 0.42 -11.05
C TRP A 129 11.25 -0.17 -11.16
N VAL A 130 12.19 0.31 -10.33
CA VAL A 130 13.57 -0.24 -10.30
C VAL A 130 13.57 -1.49 -9.45
N ASP A 131 13.69 -2.68 -10.06
CA ASP A 131 13.86 -3.96 -9.35
C ASP A 131 15.16 -3.95 -8.53
N ASP A 132 15.05 -3.85 -7.21
CA ASP A 132 16.14 -3.70 -6.22
C ASP A 132 16.97 -2.40 -6.33
N PRO A 133 16.37 -1.26 -5.96
CA PRO A 133 17.08 0.00 -5.85
C PRO A 133 18.10 -0.06 -4.71
N ASP A 134 19.33 0.41 -4.96
CA ASP A 134 20.37 0.54 -3.94
C ASP A 134 19.78 1.24 -2.71
N PRO A 135 19.80 0.63 -1.51
CA PRO A 135 19.28 1.25 -0.29
C PRO A 135 19.83 2.66 -0.04
N ARG A 136 21.04 2.96 -0.53
CA ARG A 136 21.66 4.28 -0.45
C ARG A 136 20.94 5.35 -1.27
N ALA A 137 20.16 4.97 -2.29
CA ALA A 137 19.38 5.90 -3.11
C ALA A 137 18.26 6.61 -2.33
N TYR A 138 17.83 6.04 -1.20
CA TYR A 138 16.76 6.61 -0.36
C TYR A 138 17.25 7.54 0.75
N GLY A 139 18.56 7.71 0.88
CA GLY A 139 19.15 8.42 2.02
C GLY A 139 18.98 7.66 3.35
N PRO A 140 19.48 8.20 4.47
CA PRO A 140 19.24 7.60 5.78
C PRO A 140 17.74 7.65 6.11
N ALA A 141 17.23 6.59 6.74
CA ALA A 141 15.89 6.63 7.32
C ALA A 141 15.79 7.83 8.29
N PRO A 142 14.68 8.58 8.28
CA PRO A 142 14.49 9.64 9.25
C PRO A 142 14.61 9.07 10.67
N VAL A 143 15.47 9.69 11.49
CA VAL A 143 15.60 9.43 12.93
C VAL A 143 14.38 9.85 13.71
#